data_AF-A0A4R6DYI4-F1
#
_entry.id   AF-A0A4R6DYI4-F1
#
_cell.length_a   1.000
_cell.length_b   1.000
_cell.length_c   1.000
_cell.angle_alpha   90.00
_cell.angle_beta   90.00
_cell.angle_gamma   90.00
#
_symmetry.space_group_name_H-M   'P 1'
#
loop_
_entity.id
_entity.type
_entity.pdbx_description
1 polymer ?
#
loop_
_entity_poly.entity_id
_entity_poly.type
_entity_poly.pdbx_seq_one_letter_code
_entity_poly.pdbx_strand_id
1 'polypeptide(L)'
;MSLISDFAISKNVRAAVEYFDAAADLAAHKLIIDGRLVGFEDGFVPPFEYKAAVIELYRGLAYQISLALDRPEFSACESFRAWREARDNEKFAPCGWVHRIVNLMMYARIQEDGADLMGDIEFKLIMGFVREWMEKFE
;
A
#
# COMPACT_ATOMS: atom_id res chain seq x y z
N MET A 1 11.46 -10.18 2.01
CA MET A 1 10.07 -10.14 1.49
C MET A 1 9.59 -11.59 1.33
N SER A 2 8.28 -11.87 1.34
CA SER A 2 7.77 -13.26 1.25
C SER A 2 7.35 -13.64 -0.18
N LEU A 3 7.37 -14.94 -0.50
CA LEU A 3 7.06 -15.43 -1.87
C LEU A 3 5.69 -14.96 -2.39
N ILE A 4 4.68 -14.87 -1.51
CA ILE A 4 3.33 -14.36 -1.86
C ILE A 4 3.40 -12.87 -2.22
N SER A 5 4.15 -12.08 -1.46
CA SER A 5 4.36 -10.66 -1.70
C SER A 5 5.16 -10.41 -2.97
N ASP A 6 6.23 -11.18 -3.21
CA ASP A 6 7.05 -11.10 -4.42
C ASP A 6 6.22 -11.44 -5.66
N PHE A 7 5.41 -12.51 -5.58
CA PHE A 7 4.46 -12.87 -6.63
C PHE A 7 3.50 -11.72 -6.94
N ALA A 8 2.87 -11.14 -5.92
CA ALA A 8 1.91 -10.06 -6.10
C ALA A 8 2.53 -8.80 -6.72
N ILE A 9 3.70 -8.36 -6.25
CA ILE A 9 4.40 -7.19 -6.80
C ILE A 9 4.82 -7.45 -8.25
N SER A 10 5.37 -8.62 -8.56
CA SER A 10 5.84 -8.94 -9.93
C SER A 10 4.73 -8.89 -10.99
N LYS A 11 3.47 -9.05 -10.58
CA LYS A 11 2.29 -8.95 -11.44
C LYS A 11 1.69 -7.56 -11.52
N ASN A 12 2.13 -6.64 -10.68
CA ASN A 12 1.61 -5.28 -10.56
C ASN A 12 2.70 -4.21 -10.77
N VAL A 13 3.81 -4.54 -11.44
CA VAL A 13 4.94 -3.60 -11.67
C VAL A 13 4.47 -2.29 -12.30
N ARG A 14 3.59 -2.35 -13.31
CA ARG A 14 3.09 -1.12 -13.97
C ARG A 14 2.31 -0.22 -13.00
N ALA A 15 1.38 -0.79 -12.24
CA ALA A 15 0.60 -0.04 -11.25
C ALA A 15 1.48 0.49 -10.11
N ALA A 16 2.56 -0.23 -9.76
CA ALA A 16 3.53 0.23 -8.78
C ALA A 16 4.28 1.48 -9.27
N VAL A 17 4.76 1.47 -10.53
CA VAL A 17 5.40 2.64 -11.14
C VAL A 17 4.44 3.83 -11.23
N GLU A 18 3.19 3.61 -11.68
CA GLU A 18 2.18 4.68 -11.73
C GLU A 18 1.93 5.31 -10.35
N TYR A 19 1.92 4.49 -9.30
CA TYR A 19 1.84 4.97 -7.92
C TYR A 19 3.09 5.75 -7.51
N PHE A 20 4.30 5.25 -7.77
CA PHE A 20 5.55 5.93 -7.39
C PHE A 20 5.68 7.30 -8.08
N ASP A 21 5.40 7.35 -9.39
CA ASP A 21 5.42 8.58 -10.16
C ASP A 21 4.44 9.61 -9.59
N ALA A 22 3.19 9.20 -9.33
CA ALA A 22 2.17 10.10 -8.76
C ALA A 22 2.49 10.52 -7.31
N ALA A 23 3.31 9.74 -6.61
CA ALA A 23 3.68 9.98 -5.24
C ALA A 23 4.93 10.88 -5.10
N ALA A 24 5.69 11.10 -6.17
CA ALA A 24 6.81 12.05 -6.19
C ALA A 24 6.33 13.49 -5.89
N ASP A 25 5.16 13.85 -6.41
CA ASP A 25 4.57 15.18 -6.22
C ASP A 25 4.19 15.46 -4.76
N LEU A 26 3.90 14.41 -3.97
CA LEU A 26 3.61 14.55 -2.54
C LEU A 26 4.81 15.07 -1.74
N ALA A 27 6.02 14.71 -2.17
CA ALA A 27 7.23 15.10 -1.45
C ALA A 27 7.46 16.61 -1.48
N ALA A 28 6.96 17.29 -2.51
CA ALA A 28 7.02 18.75 -2.63
C ALA A 28 6.14 19.47 -1.61
N HIS A 29 5.14 18.80 -1.03
CA HIS A 29 4.16 19.38 -0.11
C HIS A 29 4.36 18.95 1.35
N LYS A 30 5.55 18.44 1.69
CA LYS A 30 5.90 18.04 3.06
C LYS A 30 5.94 19.24 4.00
N LEU A 31 5.25 19.16 5.12
CA LEU A 31 5.38 20.13 6.22
C LEU A 31 6.42 19.64 7.24
N ILE A 32 7.51 20.39 7.36
CA ILE A 32 8.60 20.13 8.30
C ILE A 32 8.63 21.22 9.37
N ILE A 33 8.47 20.84 10.64
CA ILE A 33 8.56 21.72 11.80
C ILE A 33 9.70 21.21 12.70
N ASP A 34 10.63 22.08 13.07
CA ASP A 34 11.80 21.74 13.89
C ASP A 34 12.58 20.51 13.38
N GLY A 35 12.73 20.40 12.05
CA GLY A 35 13.41 19.29 11.39
C GLY A 35 12.65 17.96 11.42
N ARG A 36 11.38 17.96 11.84
CA ARG A 36 10.51 16.78 11.85
C ARG A 36 9.42 16.91 10.81
N LEU A 37 9.22 15.86 10.02
CA LEU A 37 8.06 15.74 9.14
C LEU A 37 6.80 15.54 9.99
N VAL A 38 5.86 16.47 9.93
CA VAL A 38 4.63 16.45 10.76
C VAL A 38 3.34 16.31 9.94
N GLY A 39 3.40 16.52 8.63
CA GLY A 39 2.21 16.47 7.78
C GLY A 39 2.47 16.94 6.36
N PHE A 40 1.40 17.40 5.75
CA PHE A 40 1.43 18.20 4.53
C PHE A 40 1.19 19.68 4.87
N GLU A 41 1.53 20.55 3.93
CA GLU A 41 1.20 21.98 4.00
C GLU A 41 -0.32 22.20 4.16
N ASP A 42 -0.68 23.29 4.83
CA ASP A 42 -2.08 23.65 5.06
C ASP A 42 -2.84 23.83 3.73
N GLY A 43 -4.01 23.19 3.63
CA GLY A 43 -4.84 23.22 2.43
C GLY A 43 -4.41 22.27 1.32
N PHE A 44 -3.35 21.47 1.53
CA PHE A 44 -2.97 20.44 0.59
C PHE A 44 -4.06 19.38 0.45
N VAL A 45 -4.48 19.14 -0.79
CA VAL A 45 -5.37 18.04 -1.17
C VAL A 45 -4.60 17.13 -2.12
N PRO A 46 -4.43 15.85 -1.79
CA PRO A 46 -3.71 14.93 -2.66
C PRO A 46 -4.33 14.86 -4.06
N PRO A 47 -3.53 14.84 -5.14
CA PRO A 47 -4.02 14.79 -6.50
C PRO A 47 -4.94 13.59 -6.75
N PHE A 48 -5.88 13.76 -7.69
CA PHE A 48 -6.78 12.67 -8.09
C PHE A 48 -6.01 11.47 -8.64
N GLU A 49 -4.97 11.75 -9.43
CA GLU A 49 -4.08 10.78 -10.05
C GLU A 49 -3.38 9.93 -8.99
N TYR A 50 -2.89 10.55 -7.91
CA TYR A 50 -2.29 9.83 -6.79
C TYR A 50 -3.30 8.90 -6.12
N LYS A 51 -4.51 9.41 -5.81
CA LYS A 51 -5.58 8.59 -5.22
C LYS A 51 -5.95 7.41 -6.13
N ALA A 52 -6.07 7.65 -7.44
CA ALA A 52 -6.40 6.61 -8.41
C ALA A 52 -5.31 5.53 -8.48
N ALA A 53 -4.04 5.93 -8.55
CA ALA A 53 -2.91 5.00 -8.60
C ALA A 53 -2.78 4.16 -7.32
N VAL A 54 -3.00 4.77 -6.15
CA VAL A 54 -3.08 4.07 -4.86
C VAL A 54 -4.14 2.96 -4.88
N ILE A 55 -5.36 3.28 -5.33
CA ILE A 55 -6.46 2.31 -5.38
C ILE A 55 -6.19 1.21 -6.40
N GLU A 56 -5.65 1.56 -7.58
CA GLU A 56 -5.35 0.58 -8.61
C GLU A 56 -4.28 -0.41 -8.15
N LEU A 57 -3.17 0.08 -7.56
CA LEU A 57 -2.13 -0.79 -7.01
C LEU A 57 -2.67 -1.65 -5.85
N TYR A 58 -3.43 -1.07 -4.93
CA TYR A 58 -4.05 -1.82 -3.82
C TYR A 58 -4.91 -2.98 -4.35
N ARG A 59 -5.80 -2.71 -5.31
CA ARG A 59 -6.69 -3.73 -5.90
C ARG A 59 -5.90 -4.81 -6.61
N GLY A 60 -4.90 -4.42 -7.39
CA GLY A 60 -4.00 -5.34 -8.08
C GLY A 60 -3.27 -6.28 -7.12
N LEU A 61 -2.72 -5.74 -6.02
CA LEU A 61 -2.05 -6.54 -5.00
C LEU A 61 -3.04 -7.45 -4.25
N ALA A 62 -4.18 -6.93 -3.82
CA ALA A 62 -5.21 -7.69 -3.13
C ALA A 62 -5.68 -8.90 -3.97
N TYR A 63 -5.89 -8.67 -5.27
CA TYR A 63 -6.27 -9.71 -6.21
C TYR A 63 -5.17 -10.78 -6.37
N GLN A 64 -3.92 -10.38 -6.59
CA GLN A 64 -2.83 -11.35 -6.79
C GLN A 64 -2.49 -12.13 -5.52
N ILE A 65 -2.56 -11.50 -4.34
CA ILE A 65 -2.42 -12.21 -3.05
C ILE A 65 -3.54 -13.22 -2.90
N SER A 66 -4.79 -12.86 -3.23
CA SER A 66 -5.92 -13.80 -3.17
C SER A 66 -5.71 -14.99 -4.11
N LEU A 67 -5.26 -14.76 -5.34
CA LEU A 67 -4.91 -15.84 -6.29
C LEU A 67 -3.78 -16.73 -5.77
N ALA A 68 -2.77 -16.16 -5.11
CA ALA A 68 -1.68 -16.94 -4.51
C ALA A 68 -2.17 -17.79 -3.33
N LEU A 69 -3.11 -17.29 -2.54
CA LEU A 69 -3.69 -18.01 -1.40
C LEU A 69 -4.54 -19.22 -1.81
N ASP A 70 -5.02 -19.25 -3.04
CA ASP A 70 -5.82 -20.36 -3.58
C ASP A 70 -4.96 -21.42 -4.30
N ARG A 71 -3.64 -21.21 -4.36
CA ARG A 71 -2.68 -22.07 -5.06
C ARG A 71 -1.91 -22.98 -4.08
N PRO A 72 -1.91 -24.31 -4.28
CA PRO A 72 -1.28 -25.25 -3.35
C PRO A 72 0.21 -24.98 -3.09
N GLU A 73 0.96 -24.52 -4.10
CA GLU A 73 2.39 -24.27 -3.98
C GLU A 73 2.75 -23.18 -2.95
N PHE A 74 1.83 -22.26 -2.66
CA PHE A 74 2.05 -21.22 -1.66
C PHE A 74 1.69 -21.67 -0.24
N SER A 75 0.99 -22.78 -0.06
CA SER A 75 0.56 -23.27 1.27
C SER A 75 1.73 -23.59 2.20
N ALA A 76 2.89 -23.95 1.66
CA ALA A 76 4.11 -24.22 2.40
C ALA A 76 4.89 -22.95 2.78
N CYS A 77 4.50 -21.78 2.28
CA CYS A 77 5.18 -20.52 2.59
C CYS A 77 4.87 -20.06 4.02
N GLU A 78 5.89 -19.62 4.76
CA GLU A 78 5.73 -19.15 6.15
C GLU A 78 4.67 -18.04 6.29
N SER A 79 4.60 -17.12 5.33
CA SER A 79 3.62 -16.02 5.34
C SER A 79 2.19 -16.43 4.99
N PHE A 80 1.96 -17.67 4.49
CA PHE A 80 0.66 -18.10 3.97
C PHE A 80 -0.44 -18.00 5.03
N ARG A 81 -0.19 -18.57 6.22
CA ARG A 81 -1.16 -18.55 7.31
C ARG A 81 -1.52 -17.11 7.71
N ALA A 82 -0.52 -16.24 7.82
CA ALA A 82 -0.73 -14.85 8.21
C ALA A 82 -1.56 -14.07 7.18
N TRP A 83 -1.37 -14.33 5.88
CA TRP A 83 -2.18 -13.72 4.82
C TRP A 83 -3.59 -14.28 4.78
N ARG A 84 -3.78 -15.59 5.00
CA ARG A 84 -5.09 -16.23 5.14
C ARG A 84 -5.88 -15.64 6.31
N GLU A 85 -5.27 -15.60 7.50
CA GLU A 85 -5.89 -15.07 8.72
C GLU A 85 -6.31 -13.61 8.53
N ALA A 86 -5.42 -12.79 7.96
CA ALA A 86 -5.70 -11.38 7.68
C ALA A 86 -6.90 -11.22 6.72
N ARG A 87 -6.95 -11.99 5.64
CA ARG A 87 -8.05 -11.96 4.65
C ARG A 87 -9.38 -12.35 5.28
N ASP A 88 -9.38 -13.43 6.06
CA ASP A 88 -10.59 -14.09 6.50
C ASP A 88 -11.18 -13.43 7.78
N ASN A 89 -10.37 -12.77 8.62
CA ASN A 89 -10.81 -12.30 9.95
C ASN A 89 -10.52 -10.83 10.29
N GLU A 90 -9.62 -10.14 9.58
CA GLU A 90 -9.09 -8.84 10.04
C GLU A 90 -8.98 -7.83 8.90
N LYS A 91 -10.11 -7.30 8.37
CA LYS A 91 -10.07 -6.41 7.19
C LYS A 91 -9.23 -5.13 7.43
N PHE A 92 -9.54 -4.37 8.48
CA PHE A 92 -8.91 -3.07 8.78
C PHE A 92 -8.13 -3.01 10.10
N ALA A 93 -8.03 -4.13 10.83
CA ALA A 93 -7.27 -4.16 12.08
C ALA A 93 -5.77 -3.89 11.83
N PRO A 94 -5.00 -3.44 12.84
CA PRO A 94 -3.55 -3.43 12.76
C PRO A 94 -3.04 -4.83 12.35
N CYS A 95 -2.11 -4.90 11.40
CA CYS A 95 -1.65 -6.15 10.79
C CYS A 95 -2.73 -7.00 10.08
N GLY A 96 -3.93 -6.44 9.87
CA GLY A 96 -5.00 -7.02 9.08
C GLY A 96 -4.76 -6.93 7.57
N TRP A 97 -5.74 -7.33 6.76
CA TRP A 97 -5.66 -7.44 5.30
C TRP A 97 -5.20 -6.14 4.64
N VAL A 98 -5.96 -5.07 4.84
CA VAL A 98 -5.69 -3.77 4.22
C VAL A 98 -4.34 -3.24 4.71
N HIS A 99 -4.09 -3.32 6.02
CA HIS A 99 -2.85 -2.86 6.63
C HIS A 99 -1.61 -3.56 6.06
N ARG A 100 -1.67 -4.88 5.85
CA ARG A 100 -0.56 -5.64 5.27
C ARG A 100 -0.32 -5.30 3.81
N ILE A 101 -1.38 -5.08 3.03
CA ILE A 101 -1.24 -4.68 1.62
C ILE A 101 -0.65 -3.27 1.51
N VAL A 102 -1.12 -2.33 2.34
CA VAL A 102 -0.53 -0.98 2.36
C VAL A 102 0.92 -1.02 2.82
N ASN A 103 1.27 -1.84 3.81
CA ASN A 103 2.67 -2.07 4.17
C ASN A 103 3.49 -2.61 2.99
N LEU A 104 2.92 -3.49 2.16
CA LEU A 104 3.58 -4.01 0.98
C LEU A 104 3.80 -2.92 -0.08
N MET A 105 2.79 -2.07 -0.32
CA MET A 105 2.89 -0.90 -1.21
C MET A 105 3.99 0.06 -0.74
N MET A 106 3.97 0.40 0.56
CA MET A 106 4.98 1.25 1.17
C MET A 106 6.35 0.63 1.03
N TYR A 107 6.52 -0.65 1.39
CA TYR A 107 7.81 -1.35 1.27
C TYR A 107 8.35 -1.31 -0.16
N ALA A 108 7.51 -1.58 -1.16
CA ALA A 108 7.92 -1.52 -2.57
C ALA A 108 8.41 -0.11 -2.92
N ARG A 109 7.71 0.93 -2.46
CA ARG A 109 8.15 2.32 -2.62
C ARG A 109 9.47 2.60 -1.92
N ILE A 110 9.67 2.08 -0.70
CA ILE A 110 10.91 2.29 0.06
C ILE A 110 12.13 1.78 -0.68
N GLN A 111 11.99 0.63 -1.34
CA GLN A 111 13.09 0.04 -2.09
C GLN A 111 13.51 0.90 -3.29
N GLU A 112 12.59 1.67 -3.88
CA GLU A 112 12.90 2.53 -5.04
C GLU A 112 13.25 3.96 -4.67
N ASP A 113 12.46 4.63 -3.82
CA ASP A 113 12.61 6.07 -3.54
C ASP A 113 13.56 6.38 -2.37
N GLY A 114 13.96 5.38 -1.57
CA GLY A 114 14.93 5.57 -0.49
C GLY A 114 14.49 6.58 0.59
N ALA A 115 15.32 7.60 0.85
CA ALA A 115 15.19 8.51 2.01
C ALA A 115 14.05 9.54 1.91
N ASP A 116 13.42 9.70 0.74
CA ASP A 116 12.39 10.71 0.49
C ASP A 116 10.97 10.28 0.87
N LEU A 117 10.83 9.15 1.55
CA LEU A 117 9.55 8.67 2.03
C LEU A 117 8.98 9.56 3.13
N MET A 118 7.66 9.72 3.10
CA MET A 118 6.94 10.38 4.18
C MET A 118 6.60 9.43 5.34
N GLY A 119 6.92 8.14 5.23
CA GLY A 119 6.72 7.13 6.25
C GLY A 119 5.26 7.01 6.71
N ASP A 120 5.04 7.18 8.02
CA ASP A 120 3.74 7.01 8.67
C ASP A 120 2.64 7.94 8.14
N ILE A 121 3.01 9.12 7.62
CA ILE A 121 2.04 10.11 7.14
C ILE A 121 1.38 9.62 5.86
N GLU A 122 2.18 9.14 4.92
CA GLU A 122 1.69 8.55 3.69
C GLU A 122 0.95 7.25 3.96
N PHE A 123 1.46 6.40 4.86
CA PHE A 123 0.75 5.19 5.26
C PHE A 123 -0.69 5.49 5.71
N LYS A 124 -0.86 6.48 6.59
CA LYS A 124 -2.20 6.91 7.07
C LYS A 124 -3.06 7.45 5.93
N LEU A 125 -2.47 8.21 5.01
CA LEU A 125 -3.18 8.75 3.86
C LEU A 125 -3.71 7.63 2.95
N ILE A 126 -2.86 6.67 2.60
CA ILE A 126 -3.21 5.52 1.77
C ILE A 126 -4.30 4.68 2.44
N MET A 127 -4.13 4.36 3.74
CA MET A 127 -5.15 3.65 4.52
C MET A 127 -6.50 4.36 4.49
N GLY A 128 -6.51 5.69 4.57
CA GLY A 128 -7.71 6.52 4.46
C GLY A 128 -8.40 6.38 3.10
N PHE A 129 -7.63 6.48 2.01
CA PHE A 129 -8.17 6.32 0.65
C PHE A 129 -8.74 4.93 0.40
N VAL A 130 -8.01 3.89 0.78
CA VAL A 130 -8.46 2.51 0.60
C VAL A 130 -9.74 2.26 1.41
N ARG A 131 -9.80 2.74 2.66
CA ARG A 131 -11.01 2.63 3.47
C ARG A 131 -12.21 3.31 2.83
N GLU A 132 -12.06 4.57 2.42
CA GLU A 132 -13.12 5.35 1.78
C GLU A 132 -13.60 4.67 0.49
N TRP A 133 -12.69 4.12 -0.30
CA TRP A 133 -13.03 3.38 -1.51
C TRP A 133 -13.80 2.10 -1.19
N MET A 134 -13.33 1.29 -0.23
CA MET A 134 -14.03 0.05 0.15
C MET A 134 -15.44 0.34 0.68
N GLU A 135 -15.62 1.33 1.55
CA GLU A 135 -16.94 1.70 2.08
C GLU A 135 -17.94 2.13 0.99
N LYS A 136 -17.44 2.61 -0.15
CA LYS A 136 -18.28 3.04 -1.28
C LYS A 136 -18.59 1.92 -2.29
N PHE A 137 -17.71 0.93 -2.42
CA PHE A 137 -17.73 0.00 -3.57
C PHE A 137 -17.63 -1.49 -3.20
N GLU A 138 -17.36 -1.86 -1.94
CA GLU A 138 -17.30 -3.25 -1.44
C GLU A 138 -18.21 -3.49 -0.23
#